data_AF-A0A5C0UFN7-F1
#
_entry.id   AF-A0A5C0UFN7-F1
#
_cell.length_a   1.000
_cell.length_b   1.000
_cell.length_c   1.000
_cell.angle_alpha   90.00
_cell.angle_beta   90.00
_cell.angle_gamma   90.00
#
_symmetry.space_group_name_H-M   'P 1'
#
loop_
_entity.id
_entity.type
_entity.pdbx_description
1 polymer ?
#
loop_
_entity_poly.entity_id
_entity_poly.type
_entity_poly.pdbx_seq_one_letter_code
_entity_poly.pdbx_strand_id
1 'polypeptide(L)'
;MHKIDNNRVEYRIKIADGFENKFKDFIASHSDLISDCNLEDGIFIASFASQSTYEEFYKLASREMDIVYAKKDIDDDARSNWYAVNIPSRREIGIEQKFIEYSINNEGINEILLPKTESTVWKDQVKKTVKECMSPGYIFIKTTSPAYIMKAAADIDVRVSVLDHPVSEDEIEKLRIKEKEDCNFGQKQSYSVGDHICVCDGTFKGHNGYIEEIDEKNEGQLKVVLPVFGRGVSVKLGFSDIRKVNK
;
A
#
# COMPACT_ATOMS: atom_id res chain seq x y z
N MET A 1 35.10 20.62 -4.94
CA MET A 1 35.36 19.34 -4.24
C MET A 1 34.73 19.44 -2.86
N HIS A 2 33.42 19.26 -2.77
CA HIS A 2 32.70 19.28 -1.50
C HIS A 2 32.75 17.87 -0.92
N LYS A 3 33.39 17.70 0.23
CA LYS A 3 33.25 16.50 1.05
C LYS A 3 31.81 16.48 1.55
N ILE A 4 31.04 15.50 1.08
CA ILE A 4 29.75 15.15 1.65
C ILE A 4 30.09 14.39 2.95
N ASP A 5 29.74 14.96 4.10
CA ASP A 5 29.93 14.31 5.40
C ASP A 5 28.96 13.11 5.48
N ASN A 6 29.49 11.92 5.19
CA ASN A 6 28.76 10.69 4.92
C ASN A 6 28.16 10.02 6.18
N ASN A 7 28.03 10.74 7.30
CA ASN A 7 27.68 10.13 8.60
C ASN A 7 26.43 10.71 9.27
N ARG A 8 25.84 11.77 8.70
CA ARG A 8 24.56 12.29 9.18
C ARG A 8 23.42 11.32 8.86
N VAL A 9 22.51 11.16 9.80
CA VAL A 9 21.31 10.33 9.66
C VAL A 9 20.08 11.14 9.98
N GLU A 10 19.03 10.98 9.22
CA GLU A 10 17.76 11.67 9.44
C GLU A 10 16.69 10.67 9.86
N TYR A 11 15.72 11.10 10.64
CA TYR A 11 14.64 10.27 11.16
C TYR A 11 13.31 11.03 11.15
N ARG A 12 12.26 10.35 10.69
CA ARG A 12 10.87 10.74 10.89
C ARG A 12 10.36 10.16 12.19
N ILE A 13 9.98 11.03 13.12
CA ILE A 13 9.58 10.69 14.48
C ILE A 13 8.16 11.20 14.69
N LYS A 14 7.23 10.29 14.96
CA LYS A 14 5.89 10.64 15.40
C LYS A 14 5.75 10.41 16.90
N ILE A 15 5.19 11.39 17.57
CA ILE A 15 4.97 11.40 19.02
C ILE A 15 3.47 11.35 19.25
N ALA A 16 3.05 10.77 20.36
CA ALA A 16 1.64 10.73 20.73
C ALA A 16 1.08 12.15 20.94
N ASP A 17 -0.19 12.34 20.57
CA ASP A 17 -0.89 13.60 20.70
C ASP A 17 -0.85 14.09 22.18
N GLY A 18 -0.61 15.38 22.38
CA GLY A 18 -0.51 16.01 23.70
C GLY A 18 0.91 16.05 24.31
N PHE A 19 1.90 15.48 23.63
CA PHE A 19 3.32 15.58 24.02
C PHE A 19 4.11 16.61 23.19
N GLU A 20 3.48 17.38 22.29
CA GLU A 20 4.18 18.22 21.31
C GLU A 20 4.99 19.34 22.00
N ASN A 21 4.44 19.96 23.03
CA ASN A 21 5.15 21.00 23.80
C ASN A 21 6.31 20.41 24.59
N LYS A 22 6.10 19.23 25.20
CA LYS A 22 7.15 18.52 25.94
C LYS A 22 8.30 18.11 25.02
N PHE A 23 7.98 17.69 23.79
CA PHE A 23 9.00 17.41 22.79
C PHE A 23 9.80 18.66 22.44
N LYS A 24 9.15 19.79 22.16
CA LYS A 24 9.86 21.06 21.87
C LYS A 24 10.80 21.47 23.00
N ASP A 25 10.37 21.35 24.25
CA ASP A 25 11.21 21.64 25.43
C ASP A 25 12.38 20.66 25.55
N PHE A 26 12.14 19.38 25.24
CA PHE A 26 13.17 18.34 25.22
C PHE A 26 14.23 18.60 24.15
N ILE A 27 13.82 18.96 22.93
CA ILE A 27 14.71 19.34 21.82
C ILE A 27 15.57 20.54 22.21
N ALA A 28 14.96 21.56 22.83
CA ALA A 28 15.68 22.75 23.29
C ALA A 28 16.72 22.42 24.38
N SER A 29 16.42 21.44 25.25
CA SER A 29 17.31 21.03 26.34
C SER A 29 18.44 20.09 25.91
N HIS A 30 18.30 19.43 24.75
CA HIS A 30 19.25 18.46 24.21
C HIS A 30 19.73 18.83 22.80
N SER A 31 19.93 20.12 22.55
CA SER A 31 20.36 20.66 21.25
C SER A 31 21.72 20.12 20.76
N ASP A 32 22.50 19.51 21.63
CA ASP A 32 23.75 18.81 21.32
C ASP A 32 23.54 17.47 20.60
N LEU A 33 22.38 16.84 20.78
CA LEU A 33 22.05 15.57 20.15
C LEU A 33 21.43 15.73 18.76
N ILE A 34 20.91 16.91 18.43
CA ILE A 34 20.08 17.13 17.24
C ILE A 34 20.67 18.24 16.39
N SER A 35 21.02 17.91 15.15
CA SER A 35 21.60 18.85 14.20
C SER A 35 20.57 19.78 13.56
N ASP A 36 19.38 19.27 13.25
CA ASP A 36 18.27 20.03 12.69
C ASP A 36 16.95 19.31 13.00
N CYS A 37 15.85 20.04 13.13
CA CYS A 37 14.53 19.44 13.37
C CYS A 37 13.41 20.31 12.79
N ASN A 38 12.60 19.71 11.91
CA ASN A 38 11.44 20.34 11.29
C ASN A 38 10.16 19.54 11.60
N LEU A 39 9.01 20.19 11.50
CA LEU A 39 7.69 19.57 11.71
C LEU A 39 6.88 19.65 10.42
N GLU A 40 6.53 18.51 9.84
CA GLU A 40 5.69 18.38 8.65
C GLU A 40 4.51 17.44 8.95
N ASP A 41 3.28 17.91 8.75
CA ASP A 41 2.05 17.11 8.94
C ASP A 41 1.96 16.33 10.28
N GLY A 42 2.50 16.90 11.37
CA GLY A 42 2.50 16.28 12.70
C GLY A 42 3.59 15.21 12.90
N ILE A 43 4.57 15.15 11.99
CA ILE A 43 5.74 14.27 12.06
C ILE A 43 7.00 15.14 12.16
N PHE A 44 7.86 14.84 13.12
CA PHE A 44 9.13 15.53 13.28
C PHE A 44 10.20 14.89 12.41
N ILE A 45 10.82 15.67 11.53
CA ILE A 45 11.96 15.26 10.72
C ILE A 45 13.21 15.77 11.45
N ALA A 46 13.95 14.87 12.09
CA ALA A 46 15.10 15.21 12.90
C ALA A 46 16.39 14.63 12.31
N SER A 47 17.40 15.49 12.19
CA SER A 47 18.70 15.19 11.63
C SER A 47 19.73 15.04 12.76
N PHE A 48 20.52 13.97 12.74
CA PHE A 48 21.48 13.60 13.77
C PHE A 48 22.89 13.49 13.19
N ALA A 49 23.90 13.79 14.02
CA ALA A 49 25.30 13.72 13.59
C ALA A 49 25.77 12.30 13.28
N SER A 50 25.17 11.28 13.89
CA SER A 50 25.47 9.87 13.67
C SER A 50 24.33 8.95 14.17
N GLN A 51 24.38 7.68 13.79
CA GLN A 51 23.47 6.63 14.30
C GLN A 51 23.50 6.52 15.83
N SER A 52 24.68 6.61 16.44
CA SER A 52 24.84 6.53 17.90
C SER A 52 24.20 7.73 18.61
N THR A 53 24.26 8.91 18.00
CA THR A 53 23.61 10.12 18.53
C THR A 53 22.08 9.99 18.51
N TYR A 54 21.52 9.39 17.45
CA TYR A 54 20.10 9.06 17.40
C TYR A 54 19.70 8.06 18.49
N GLU A 55 20.48 6.99 18.71
CA GLU A 55 20.17 5.99 19.74
C GLU A 55 20.15 6.60 21.15
N GLU A 56 21.08 7.51 21.44
CA GLU A 56 21.13 8.26 22.69
C GLU A 56 19.90 9.16 22.84
N PHE A 57 19.56 9.92 21.80
CA PHE A 57 18.35 10.73 21.76
C PHE A 57 17.09 9.87 22.00
N TYR A 58 16.93 8.76 21.27
CA TYR A 58 15.76 7.91 21.36
C TYR A 58 15.59 7.35 22.78
N LYS A 59 16.69 6.92 23.40
CA LYS A 59 16.70 6.41 24.77
C LYS A 59 16.29 7.45 25.81
N LEU A 60 16.66 8.71 25.63
CA LEU A 60 16.28 9.80 26.52
C LEU A 60 14.82 10.22 26.28
N ALA A 61 14.46 10.41 25.01
CA ALA A 61 13.12 10.78 24.58
C ALA A 61 12.08 9.75 25.04
N SER A 62 12.32 8.45 24.85
CA SER A 62 11.37 7.39 25.21
C SER A 62 11.12 7.25 26.72
N ARG A 63 11.90 7.93 27.57
CA ARG A 63 11.68 7.97 29.03
C ARG A 63 10.74 9.10 29.44
N GLU A 64 10.62 10.12 28.60
CA GLU A 64 9.86 11.33 28.88
C GLU A 64 8.55 11.42 28.11
N MET A 65 8.47 10.79 26.93
CA MET A 65 7.31 10.85 26.05
C MET A 65 7.12 9.55 25.28
N ASP A 66 5.90 9.37 24.78
CA ASP A 66 5.53 8.21 23.99
C ASP A 66 5.84 8.45 22.50
N ILE A 67 6.78 7.67 21.96
CA ILE A 67 7.18 7.72 20.56
C ILE A 67 6.32 6.69 19.83
N VAL A 68 5.33 7.17 19.07
CA VAL A 68 4.41 6.34 18.28
C VAL A 68 5.15 5.56 17.21
N TYR A 69 6.08 6.20 16.52
CA TYR A 69 7.08 5.53 15.69
C TYR A 69 8.30 6.43 15.43
N ALA A 70 9.44 5.83 15.17
CA ALA A 70 10.64 6.51 14.67
C ALA A 70 11.24 5.68 13.54
N LYS A 71 11.34 6.27 12.35
CA LYS A 71 11.85 5.63 11.15
C LYS A 71 12.97 6.46 10.57
N LYS A 72 14.10 5.83 10.23
CA LYS A 72 15.20 6.52 9.55
C LYS A 72 14.69 7.11 8.24
N ASP A 73 14.76 8.43 8.11
CA ASP A 73 14.54 9.12 6.84
C ASP A 73 15.79 8.84 6.01
N ILE A 74 15.68 7.79 5.22
CA ILE A 74 16.64 7.54 4.17
C ILE A 74 16.15 8.43 3.03
N ASP A 75 17.03 9.25 2.46
CA ASP A 75 16.84 10.04 1.23
C ASP A 75 16.57 9.15 -0.02
N ASP A 76 15.94 7.99 0.20
CA ASP A 76 15.58 6.93 -0.72
C ASP A 76 14.16 7.08 -1.26
N ASP A 77 13.32 7.97 -0.73
CA ASP A 77 11.99 8.16 -1.29
C ASP A 77 12.06 8.69 -2.73
N ALA A 78 13.14 9.42 -3.08
CA ALA A 78 13.43 9.85 -4.45
C ALA A 78 13.85 8.71 -5.41
N ARG A 79 14.25 7.52 -4.89
CA ARG A 79 14.66 6.35 -5.69
C ARG A 79 13.78 5.12 -5.49
N SER A 80 12.89 5.17 -4.50
CA SER A 80 11.98 4.07 -4.18
C SER A 80 10.80 4.09 -5.11
N ASN A 81 10.46 2.92 -5.63
CA ASN A 81 9.30 2.73 -6.47
C ASN A 81 8.35 1.75 -5.81
N TRP A 82 7.06 1.88 -6.13
CA TRP A 82 6.09 0.87 -5.79
C TRP A 82 6.19 -0.30 -6.75
N TYR A 83 6.13 -1.52 -6.24
CA TYR A 83 6.08 -2.72 -7.05
C TYR A 83 4.84 -3.51 -6.71
N ALA A 84 4.12 -3.95 -7.75
CA ALA A 84 3.04 -4.90 -7.60
C ALA A 84 3.62 -6.31 -7.50
N VAL A 85 3.36 -6.97 -6.38
CA VAL A 85 3.90 -8.28 -6.02
C VAL A 85 2.76 -9.29 -6.03
N ASN A 86 2.82 -10.23 -6.97
CA ASN A 86 1.90 -11.35 -7.00
C ASN A 86 2.22 -12.31 -5.84
N ILE A 87 1.18 -12.68 -5.09
CA ILE A 87 1.24 -13.57 -3.95
C ILE A 87 0.13 -14.63 -4.03
N PRO A 88 0.25 -15.76 -3.30
CA PRO A 88 -0.80 -16.77 -3.25
C PRO A 88 -2.13 -16.18 -2.75
N SER A 89 -3.19 -16.35 -3.53
CA SER A 89 -4.52 -15.86 -3.18
C SER A 89 -5.06 -16.51 -1.90
N ARG A 90 -5.99 -15.82 -1.22
CA ARG A 90 -6.62 -16.20 0.06
C ARG A 90 -5.68 -16.25 1.27
N ARG A 91 -4.42 -15.85 1.10
CA ARG A 91 -3.43 -15.72 2.18
C ARG A 91 -2.87 -14.30 2.30
N GLU A 92 -3.48 -13.35 1.61
CA GLU A 92 -2.96 -11.98 1.43
C GLU A 92 -2.73 -11.28 2.76
N ILE A 93 -3.72 -11.33 3.66
CA ILE A 93 -3.64 -10.69 4.98
C ILE A 93 -2.50 -11.27 5.81
N GLY A 94 -2.34 -12.60 5.80
CA GLY A 94 -1.27 -13.26 6.54
C GLY A 94 0.11 -12.98 5.94
N ILE A 95 0.19 -12.86 4.62
CA ILE A 95 1.43 -12.54 3.91
C ILE A 95 1.84 -11.08 4.12
N GLU A 96 0.89 -10.14 4.04
CA GLU A 96 1.09 -8.73 4.39
C GLU A 96 1.68 -8.61 5.81
N GLN A 97 1.08 -9.28 6.78
CA GLN A 97 1.56 -9.25 8.17
C GLN A 97 3.00 -9.77 8.30
N LYS A 98 3.34 -10.87 7.62
CA LYS A 98 4.72 -11.38 7.57
C LYS A 98 5.71 -10.38 6.97
N PHE A 99 5.33 -9.70 5.89
CA PHE A 99 6.18 -8.67 5.28
C PHE A 99 6.34 -7.46 6.20
N ILE A 100 5.29 -7.05 6.92
CA ILE A 100 5.36 -5.98 7.91
C ILE A 100 6.34 -6.36 9.02
N GLU A 101 6.19 -7.55 9.61
CA GLU A 101 7.07 -8.06 10.65
C GLU A 101 8.54 -8.16 10.20
N TYR A 102 8.77 -8.57 8.95
CA TYR A 102 10.08 -8.57 8.33
C TYR A 102 10.67 -7.16 8.24
N SER A 103 9.89 -6.20 7.74
CA SER A 103 10.33 -4.81 7.52
C SER A 103 10.67 -4.05 8.80
N ILE A 104 10.13 -4.47 9.96
CA ILE A 104 10.47 -3.87 11.26
C ILE A 104 11.94 -4.09 11.62
N ASN A 105 12.48 -5.27 11.29
CA ASN A 105 13.81 -5.69 11.70
C ASN A 105 14.83 -5.69 10.55
N ASN A 106 14.40 -5.37 9.32
CA ASN A 106 15.23 -5.46 8.13
C ASN A 106 15.06 -4.21 7.26
N GLU A 107 16.16 -3.77 6.66
CA GLU A 107 16.16 -2.65 5.73
C GLU A 107 15.71 -3.06 4.33
N GLY A 108 15.28 -2.08 3.53
CA GLY A 108 14.98 -2.24 2.10
C GLY A 108 13.51 -2.43 1.75
N ILE A 109 12.60 -2.49 2.73
CA ILE A 109 11.16 -2.35 2.50
C ILE A 109 10.70 -1.03 3.13
N ASN A 110 10.26 -0.10 2.29
CA ASN A 110 9.85 1.23 2.73
C ASN A 110 8.39 1.24 3.17
N GLU A 111 7.49 0.65 2.39
CA GLU A 111 6.05 0.63 2.68
C GLU A 111 5.39 -0.61 2.09
N ILE A 112 4.30 -1.07 2.70
CA ILE A 112 3.50 -2.21 2.24
C ILE A 112 2.03 -1.78 2.23
N LEU A 113 1.36 -2.00 1.10
CA LEU A 113 -0.06 -1.76 0.93
C LEU A 113 -0.76 -3.02 0.42
N LEU A 114 -1.73 -3.50 1.18
CA LEU A 114 -2.73 -4.46 0.71
C LEU A 114 -4.07 -3.73 0.51
N PRO A 115 -4.55 -3.56 -0.74
CA PRO A 115 -5.83 -2.92 -0.98
C PRO A 115 -6.98 -3.71 -0.36
N LYS A 116 -7.71 -3.10 0.57
CA LYS A 116 -8.86 -3.69 1.30
C LYS A 116 -10.09 -2.81 1.10
N THR A 117 -11.25 -3.41 0.83
CA THR A 117 -12.56 -2.76 0.90
C THR A 117 -13.18 -3.03 2.26
N GLU A 118 -13.82 -2.04 2.86
CA GLU A 118 -14.74 -2.27 3.97
C GLU A 118 -16.16 -2.50 3.44
N SER A 119 -16.69 -3.69 3.68
CA SER A 119 -18.05 -4.12 3.37
C SER A 119 -18.88 -4.11 4.64
N THR A 120 -19.93 -3.29 4.71
CA THR A 120 -20.93 -3.47 5.76
C THR A 120 -21.85 -4.62 5.37
N VAL A 121 -21.78 -5.74 6.10
CA VAL A 121 -22.70 -6.87 5.93
C VAL A 121 -23.69 -6.86 7.10
N TRP A 122 -24.97 -6.88 6.78
CA TRP A 122 -26.03 -7.11 7.77
C TRP A 122 -26.18 -8.61 7.97
N LYS A 123 -25.81 -9.11 9.15
CA LYS A 123 -26.04 -10.50 9.55
C LYS A 123 -26.76 -10.50 10.89
N ASP A 124 -27.94 -11.10 10.95
CA ASP A 124 -28.78 -11.19 12.15
C ASP A 124 -29.14 -9.82 12.77
N GLN A 125 -29.52 -8.83 11.93
CA GLN A 125 -29.82 -7.44 12.33
C GLN A 125 -28.65 -6.67 12.98
N VAL A 126 -27.44 -7.25 13.03
CA VAL A 126 -26.23 -6.57 13.51
C VAL A 126 -25.39 -6.13 12.32
N LYS A 127 -25.04 -4.83 12.30
CA LYS A 127 -24.11 -4.25 11.33
C LYS A 127 -22.69 -4.78 11.60
N LYS A 128 -22.13 -5.59 10.70
CA LYS A 128 -20.74 -6.05 10.77
C LYS A 128 -19.92 -5.45 9.64
N THR A 129 -18.82 -4.77 9.98
CA THR A 129 -17.81 -4.33 9.01
C THR A 129 -16.90 -5.52 8.69
N VAL A 130 -16.89 -5.96 7.44
CA VAL A 130 -16.04 -7.03 6.91
C VAL A 130 -15.01 -6.38 6.00
N LYS A 131 -13.71 -6.66 6.23
CA LYS A 131 -12.63 -6.21 5.36
C LYS A 131 -12.38 -7.27 4.28
N GLU A 132 -12.60 -6.95 3.02
CA GLU A 132 -12.38 -7.84 1.87
C GLU A 132 -11.24 -7.32 1.00
N CYS A 133 -10.34 -8.18 0.52
CA CYS A 133 -9.21 -7.74 -0.31
C CYS A 133 -9.70 -7.31 -1.71
N MET A 134 -9.34 -6.10 -2.18
CA MET A 134 -9.77 -5.56 -3.48
C MET A 134 -8.96 -6.14 -4.66
N SER A 135 -7.79 -6.69 -4.38
CA SER A 135 -6.85 -7.20 -5.37
C SER A 135 -6.33 -8.57 -4.93
N PRO A 136 -7.16 -9.62 -4.96
CA PRO A 136 -6.74 -10.94 -4.53
C PRO A 136 -5.52 -11.40 -5.34
N GLY A 137 -4.53 -11.89 -4.60
CA GLY A 137 -3.24 -12.29 -5.14
C GLY A 137 -2.24 -11.16 -5.41
N TYR A 138 -2.47 -9.91 -4.97
CA TYR A 138 -1.48 -8.84 -5.06
C TYR A 138 -1.31 -8.06 -3.75
N ILE A 139 -0.06 -7.74 -3.43
CA ILE A 139 0.33 -6.70 -2.47
C ILE A 139 1.24 -5.70 -3.18
N PHE A 140 1.27 -4.47 -2.70
CA PHE A 140 2.12 -3.42 -3.23
C PHE A 140 3.20 -3.13 -2.21
N ILE A 141 4.47 -3.11 -2.65
CA ILE A 141 5.61 -2.87 -1.78
C ILE A 141 6.44 -1.72 -2.36
N LYS A 142 6.68 -0.69 -1.56
CA LYS A 142 7.59 0.41 -1.89
C LYS A 142 9.00 0.02 -1.48
N THR A 143 9.94 0.03 -2.43
CA THR A 143 11.35 -0.28 -2.20
C THR A 143 12.24 0.38 -3.26
N THR A 144 13.53 0.54 -2.98
CA THR A 144 14.52 0.95 -3.97
C THR A 144 14.82 -0.11 -5.01
N SER A 145 14.66 -1.40 -4.68
CA SER A 145 15.00 -2.50 -5.58
C SER A 145 14.12 -3.74 -5.36
N PRO A 146 13.62 -4.38 -6.42
CA PRO A 146 12.90 -5.66 -6.32
C PRO A 146 13.68 -6.77 -5.60
N ALA A 147 15.01 -6.68 -5.55
CA ALA A 147 15.84 -7.63 -4.85
C ALA A 147 15.52 -7.72 -3.35
N TYR A 148 15.13 -6.60 -2.73
CA TYR A 148 14.71 -6.60 -1.31
C TYR A 148 13.40 -7.36 -1.11
N ILE A 149 12.45 -7.26 -2.04
CA ILE A 149 11.20 -8.03 -2.03
C ILE A 149 11.51 -9.52 -2.15
N MET A 150 12.38 -9.89 -3.09
CA MET A 150 12.76 -11.29 -3.32
C MET A 150 13.48 -11.89 -2.10
N LYS A 151 14.36 -11.12 -1.45
CA LYS A 151 15.04 -11.55 -0.23
C LYS A 151 14.05 -11.74 0.92
N ALA A 152 13.19 -10.75 1.17
CA ALA A 152 12.17 -10.83 2.20
C ALA A 152 11.24 -12.02 2.00
N ALA A 153 10.80 -12.25 0.75
CA ALA A 153 9.95 -13.37 0.38
C ALA A 153 10.60 -14.74 0.65
N ALA A 154 11.90 -14.87 0.39
CA ALA A 154 12.65 -16.09 0.70
C ALA A 154 12.74 -16.34 2.20
N ASP A 155 13.00 -15.28 2.99
CA ASP A 155 13.14 -15.37 4.45
C ASP A 155 11.81 -15.73 5.16
N ILE A 156 10.68 -15.23 4.66
CA ILE A 156 9.35 -15.50 5.24
C ILE A 156 8.63 -16.73 4.65
N ASP A 157 9.33 -17.47 3.76
CA ASP A 157 8.85 -18.65 3.02
C ASP A 157 7.54 -18.38 2.26
N VAL A 158 7.56 -17.39 1.37
CA VAL A 158 6.43 -17.04 0.51
C VAL A 158 6.88 -16.98 -0.94
N ARG A 159 6.20 -17.74 -1.81
CA ARG A 159 6.40 -17.62 -3.26
C ARG A 159 5.82 -16.30 -3.76
N VAL A 160 6.66 -15.47 -4.36
CA VAL A 160 6.24 -14.19 -4.96
C VAL A 160 6.69 -14.06 -6.40
N SER A 161 6.01 -13.20 -7.16
CA SER A 161 6.49 -12.70 -8.45
C SER A 161 6.32 -11.20 -8.47
N VAL A 162 7.40 -10.46 -8.72
CA VAL A 162 7.35 -9.00 -8.83
C VAL A 162 7.06 -8.64 -10.29
N LEU A 163 6.11 -7.75 -10.53
CA LEU A 163 5.89 -7.19 -11.86
C LEU A 163 7.05 -6.25 -12.23
N ASP A 164 7.58 -6.39 -13.45
CA ASP A 164 8.79 -5.70 -13.91
C ASP A 164 8.68 -4.17 -13.93
N HIS A 165 7.46 -3.63 -13.93
CA HIS A 165 7.24 -2.19 -13.98
C HIS A 165 6.81 -1.65 -12.63
N PRO A 166 7.42 -0.55 -12.18
CA PRO A 166 6.96 0.14 -11.00
C PRO A 166 5.56 0.72 -11.21
N VAL A 167 4.79 0.75 -10.14
CA VAL A 167 3.46 1.36 -10.05
C VAL A 167 3.65 2.82 -9.63
N SER A 168 2.88 3.73 -10.21
CA SER A 168 2.96 5.14 -9.84
C SER A 168 2.30 5.43 -8.49
N GLU A 169 2.79 6.44 -7.76
CA GLU A 169 2.19 6.86 -6.49
C GLU A 169 0.71 7.26 -6.66
N ASP A 170 0.35 7.90 -7.77
CA ASP A 170 -1.05 8.24 -8.11
C ASP A 170 -1.96 7.01 -8.24
N GLU A 171 -1.43 5.88 -8.74
CA GLU A 171 -2.17 4.62 -8.83
C GLU A 171 -2.32 3.95 -7.47
N ILE A 172 -1.30 4.02 -6.63
CA ILE A 172 -1.36 3.56 -5.23
C ILE A 172 -2.39 4.36 -4.44
N GLU A 173 -2.44 5.68 -4.61
CA GLU A 173 -3.39 6.52 -3.90
C GLU A 173 -4.85 6.21 -4.28
N LYS A 174 -5.11 5.91 -5.56
CA LYS A 174 -6.41 5.42 -6.03
C LYS A 174 -6.80 4.05 -5.44
N LEU A 175 -5.83 3.26 -4.98
CA LEU A 175 -6.07 2.00 -4.28
C LEU A 175 -6.30 2.20 -2.77
N ARG A 176 -5.76 3.28 -2.18
CA ARG A 176 -6.05 3.69 -0.80
C ARG A 176 -7.48 4.23 -0.67
N ILE A 177 -7.97 4.94 -1.68
CA ILE A 177 -9.30 5.59 -1.70
C ILE A 177 -10.33 4.72 -2.43
N LYS A 178 -10.93 3.74 -1.76
CA LYS A 178 -12.16 3.09 -2.24
C LYS A 178 -13.13 2.79 -1.08
N GLU A 179 -13.95 3.77 -0.75
CA GLU A 179 -15.24 3.53 -0.11
C GLU A 179 -16.20 2.96 -1.16
N LYS A 180 -17.05 2.00 -0.78
CA LYS A 180 -18.02 1.38 -1.69
C LYS A 180 -19.04 2.42 -2.17
N GLU A 181 -19.09 2.68 -3.48
CA GLU A 181 -20.35 3.07 -4.11
C GLU A 181 -21.25 1.84 -4.22
N ASP A 182 -22.45 1.94 -3.64
CA ASP A 182 -23.51 0.94 -3.74
C ASP A 182 -23.92 0.73 -5.20
N CYS A 183 -23.38 -0.30 -5.83
CA CYS A 183 -23.79 -0.71 -7.17
C CYS A 183 -25.02 -1.61 -7.08
N ASN A 184 -26.21 -1.02 -7.17
CA ASN A 184 -27.50 -1.73 -7.26
C ASN A 184 -27.52 -2.80 -8.39
N PHE A 185 -27.51 -4.08 -8.03
CA PHE A 185 -27.70 -5.19 -8.97
C PHE A 185 -29.08 -5.09 -9.62
N GLY A 186 -29.14 -4.81 -10.92
CA GLY A 186 -30.43 -4.81 -11.62
C GLY A 186 -30.35 -4.32 -13.05
N GLN A 187 -30.19 -5.25 -13.99
CA GLN A 187 -31.10 -5.46 -15.14
C GLN A 187 -30.46 -6.45 -16.14
N LYS A 188 -31.29 -7.30 -16.75
CA LYS A 188 -30.91 -8.12 -17.92
C LYS A 188 -30.61 -7.19 -19.09
N GLN A 189 -29.38 -6.69 -19.18
CA GLN A 189 -28.90 -5.91 -20.32
C GLN A 189 -28.24 -6.85 -21.33
N SER A 190 -28.49 -6.64 -22.62
CA SER A 190 -27.80 -7.35 -23.69
C SER A 190 -26.40 -6.75 -23.89
N TYR A 191 -25.40 -7.61 -24.00
CA TYR A 191 -23.99 -7.25 -24.17
C TYR A 191 -23.50 -7.60 -25.58
N SER A 192 -22.57 -6.81 -26.11
CA SER A 192 -21.91 -7.03 -27.39
C SER A 192 -20.41 -6.80 -27.27
N VAL A 193 -19.62 -7.44 -28.15
CA VAL A 193 -18.18 -7.18 -28.26
C VAL A 193 -17.95 -5.69 -28.52
N GLY A 194 -17.01 -5.08 -27.78
CA GLY A 194 -16.71 -3.66 -27.82
C GLY A 194 -17.47 -2.82 -26.79
N ASP A 195 -18.47 -3.38 -26.09
CA ASP A 195 -19.19 -2.65 -25.06
C ASP A 195 -18.29 -2.28 -23.87
N HIS A 196 -18.43 -1.04 -23.38
CA HIS A 196 -17.82 -0.60 -22.15
C HIS A 196 -18.60 -1.13 -20.94
N ILE A 197 -17.85 -1.68 -19.99
CA ILE A 197 -18.41 -2.31 -18.80
C ILE A 197 -17.66 -1.85 -17.55
N CYS A 198 -18.32 -1.93 -16.41
CA CYS A 198 -17.72 -1.86 -15.09
C CYS A 198 -17.94 -3.21 -14.40
N VAL A 199 -16.88 -3.77 -13.85
CA VAL A 199 -16.94 -5.03 -13.11
C VAL A 199 -17.63 -4.75 -11.77
N CYS A 200 -18.72 -5.46 -11.51
CA CYS A 200 -19.56 -5.33 -10.33
C CYS A 200 -19.28 -6.38 -9.25
N ASP A 201 -18.63 -7.50 -9.62
CA ASP A 201 -18.31 -8.59 -8.71
C ASP A 201 -16.96 -9.26 -9.01
N GLY A 202 -16.38 -9.91 -8.00
CA GLY A 202 -15.10 -10.61 -8.08
C GLY A 202 -13.84 -9.72 -7.96
N THR A 203 -12.68 -10.32 -8.24
CA THR A 203 -11.31 -9.76 -8.10
C THR A 203 -11.12 -8.38 -8.73
N PHE A 204 -11.89 -8.05 -9.75
CA PHE A 204 -11.72 -6.83 -10.54
C PHE A 204 -12.83 -5.80 -10.31
N LYS A 205 -13.65 -5.98 -9.25
CA LYS A 205 -14.77 -5.10 -8.94
C LYS A 205 -14.35 -3.62 -8.89
N GLY A 206 -15.14 -2.77 -9.55
CA GLY A 206 -14.91 -1.33 -9.70
C GLY A 206 -13.92 -0.96 -10.80
N HIS A 207 -13.35 -1.92 -11.53
CA HIS A 207 -12.56 -1.61 -12.73
C HIS A 207 -13.47 -1.48 -13.95
N ASN A 208 -13.21 -0.45 -14.74
CA ASN A 208 -13.83 -0.26 -16.05
C ASN A 208 -13.02 -1.01 -17.11
N GLY A 209 -13.68 -1.50 -18.15
CA GLY A 209 -13.04 -2.15 -19.29
C GLY A 209 -13.96 -2.25 -20.49
N TYR A 210 -13.62 -3.16 -21.40
CA TYR A 210 -14.48 -3.47 -22.55
C TYR A 210 -14.52 -4.96 -22.84
N ILE A 211 -15.61 -5.42 -23.43
CA ILE A 211 -15.78 -6.82 -23.85
C ILE A 211 -14.95 -7.04 -25.13
N GLU A 212 -13.97 -7.94 -25.07
CA GLU A 212 -13.16 -8.35 -26.22
C GLU A 212 -13.80 -9.51 -26.98
N GLU A 213 -14.42 -10.46 -26.27
CA GLU A 213 -15.02 -11.65 -26.87
C GLU A 213 -16.18 -12.17 -26.02
N ILE A 214 -17.19 -12.74 -26.66
CA ILE A 214 -18.32 -13.42 -26.02
C ILE A 214 -18.30 -14.88 -26.45
N ASP A 215 -18.06 -15.80 -25.52
CA ASP A 215 -18.11 -17.23 -25.81
C ASP A 215 -19.55 -17.74 -25.62
N GLU A 216 -20.28 -17.86 -26.74
CA GLU A 216 -21.66 -18.34 -26.76
C GLU A 216 -21.77 -19.88 -26.61
N LYS A 217 -20.65 -20.62 -26.67
CA LYS A 217 -20.66 -22.10 -26.64
C LYS A 217 -20.53 -22.69 -25.24
N ASN A 218 -19.97 -21.95 -24.29
CA ASN A 218 -19.78 -22.39 -22.90
C ASN A 218 -20.32 -21.33 -21.93
N GLU A 219 -21.54 -21.55 -21.41
CA GLU A 219 -22.07 -20.96 -20.17
C GLU A 219 -21.69 -19.50 -19.86
N GLY A 220 -21.85 -18.60 -20.83
CA GLY A 220 -21.89 -17.16 -20.62
C GLY A 220 -20.63 -16.52 -20.02
N GLN A 221 -19.46 -16.99 -20.45
CA GLN A 221 -18.17 -16.36 -20.15
C GLN A 221 -17.82 -15.28 -21.17
N LEU A 222 -17.43 -14.12 -20.65
CA LEU A 222 -16.95 -12.96 -21.39
C LEU A 222 -15.44 -12.85 -21.24
N LYS A 223 -14.74 -12.62 -22.34
CA LYS A 223 -13.37 -12.13 -22.29
C LYS A 223 -13.41 -10.61 -22.25
N VAL A 224 -12.92 -10.04 -21.15
CA VAL A 224 -12.95 -8.61 -20.89
C VAL A 224 -11.52 -8.11 -20.79
N VAL A 225 -11.24 -6.98 -21.44
CA VAL A 225 -9.96 -6.29 -21.31
C VAL A 225 -10.12 -5.16 -20.30
N LEU A 226 -9.34 -5.25 -19.22
CA LEU A 226 -9.26 -4.24 -18.18
C LEU A 226 -7.94 -3.48 -18.35
N PRO A 227 -7.96 -2.14 -18.54
CA PRO A 227 -6.77 -1.32 -18.38
C PRO A 227 -6.40 -1.29 -16.90
N VAL A 228 -5.35 -2.02 -16.54
CA VAL A 228 -4.78 -2.01 -15.20
C VAL A 228 -3.29 -1.71 -15.35
N PHE A 229 -2.81 -0.65 -14.70
CA PHE A 229 -1.40 -0.23 -14.73
C PHE A 229 -0.85 0.02 -16.15
N GLY A 230 -1.62 0.75 -16.98
CA GLY A 230 -1.23 1.08 -18.35
C GLY A 230 -1.17 -0.12 -19.32
N ARG A 231 -1.59 -1.31 -18.88
CA ARG A 231 -1.62 -2.55 -19.67
C ARG A 231 -3.05 -3.07 -19.80
N GLY A 232 -3.39 -3.60 -20.96
CA GLY A 232 -4.63 -4.36 -21.14
C GLY A 232 -4.46 -5.76 -20.56
N VAL A 233 -5.14 -6.05 -19.44
CA VAL A 233 -5.19 -7.38 -18.85
C VAL A 233 -6.50 -8.04 -19.30
N SER A 234 -6.40 -9.14 -20.05
CA SER A 234 -7.56 -9.93 -20.46
C SER A 234 -7.97 -10.88 -19.33
N VAL A 235 -9.23 -10.78 -18.89
CA VAL A 235 -9.82 -11.60 -17.82
C VAL A 235 -11.10 -12.25 -18.31
N LYS A 236 -11.44 -13.41 -17.74
CA LYS A 236 -12.72 -14.09 -17.99
C LYS A 236 -13.71 -13.72 -16.88
N LEU A 237 -14.88 -13.21 -17.25
CA LEU A 237 -15.94 -12.79 -16.34
C LEU A 237 -17.30 -13.31 -16.79
N GLY A 238 -18.23 -13.53 -15.85
CA GLY A 238 -19.61 -13.84 -16.19
C GLY A 238 -20.42 -12.59 -16.47
N PHE A 239 -21.55 -12.74 -17.16
CA PHE A 239 -22.51 -11.64 -17.38
C PHE A 239 -23.04 -11.01 -16.08
N SER A 240 -23.11 -11.80 -15.00
CA SER A 240 -23.55 -11.34 -13.68
C SER A 240 -22.50 -10.49 -12.96
N ASP A 241 -21.24 -10.59 -13.37
CA ASP A 241 -20.10 -9.93 -12.70
C ASP A 241 -19.87 -8.52 -13.24
N ILE A 242 -20.62 -8.09 -14.25
CA ILE A 242 -20.39 -6.84 -14.98
C ILE A 242 -21.69 -6.04 -15.14
N ARG A 243 -21.53 -4.72 -15.33
CA ARG A 243 -22.60 -3.79 -15.73
C ARG A 243 -22.14 -2.97 -16.92
N LYS A 244 -23.02 -2.77 -17.90
CA LYS A 244 -22.75 -1.87 -19.03
C LYS A 244 -22.65 -0.42 -18.55
N VAL A 245 -21.61 0.28 -18.97
CA VAL A 245 -21.48 1.73 -18.77
C VAL A 245 -21.82 2.38 -20.09
N ASN A 246 -23.01 2.98 -20.18
CA ASN A 246 -23.33 3.81 -21.32
C ASN A 246 -22.50 5.10 -21.20
N LYS A 247 -21.83 5.46 -22.29
CA LYS A 247 -21.19 6.77 -22.43
C LYS A 247 -22.20 7.90 -22.29
#